data_AF-A0A9X3RDZ5-F1
#
_entry.id   AF-A0A9X3RDZ5-F1
#
_cell.length_a   1.000
_cell.length_b   1.000
_cell.length_c   1.000
_cell.angle_alpha   90.00
_cell.angle_beta   90.00
_cell.angle_gamma   90.00
#
_symmetry.space_group_name_H-M   'P 1'
#
loop_
_entity.id
_entity.type
_entity.pdbx_description
1 polymer ?
#
loop_
_entity_poly.entity_id
_entity_poly.type
_entity_poly.pdbx_seq_one_letter_code
_entity_poly.pdbx_strand_id
1 'polypeptide(L)'
;MELKRVAYGVIMAATLIFVRFIDHKVYDMPIFVSVLVVIGIMVLSYKLVDRFAFFDREISRNTYYLLNTVIISLLILTFYLIES
;
A
#
# COMPACT_ATOMS: atom_id res chain seq x y z
N MET A 1 -2.80 -0.61 19.31
CA MET A 1 -2.00 -0.65 18.06
C MET A 1 -2.26 0.66 17.35
N GLU A 2 -1.25 1.37 16.90
CA GLU A 2 -1.47 2.65 16.21
C GLU A 2 -2.15 2.41 14.86
N LEU A 3 -3.20 3.18 14.57
CA LEU A 3 -3.89 3.18 13.27
C LEU A 3 -2.91 3.46 12.12
N LYS A 4 -1.87 4.26 12.42
CA LYS A 4 -0.74 4.55 11.54
C LYS A 4 -0.12 3.32 10.88
N ARG A 5 0.03 2.22 11.63
CA ARG A 5 0.59 0.97 11.09
C ARG A 5 -0.30 0.36 10.01
N VAL A 6 -1.62 0.43 10.19
CA VAL A 6 -2.57 -0.01 9.17
C VAL A 6 -2.50 0.90 7.95
N ALA A 7 -2.43 2.23 8.16
CA ALA A 7 -2.28 3.18 7.05
C ALA A 7 -1.03 2.92 6.21
N TYR A 8 0.10 2.58 6.84
CA TYR A 8 1.31 2.19 6.13
C TYR A 8 1.13 0.91 5.30
N GLY A 9 0.40 -0.07 5.83
CA GLY A 9 0.03 -1.29 5.11
C GLY A 9 -0.87 -1.01 3.90
N VAL A 10 -1.87 -0.14 4.06
CA VAL A 10 -2.74 0.32 2.97
C VAL A 10 -1.92 1.01 1.88
N ILE A 11 -1.06 1.95 2.26
CA ILE A 11 -0.19 2.69 1.33
C ILE A 11 0.71 1.72 0.58
N MET A 12 1.31 0.75 1.28
CA MET A 12 2.17 -0.25 0.65
C MET A 12 1.39 -1.06 -0.39
N ALA A 13 0.24 -1.62 -0.02
CA ALA A 13 -0.59 -2.41 -0.92
C ALA A 13 -1.05 -1.58 -2.14
N ALA A 14 -1.57 -0.37 -1.90
CA ALA A 14 -2.02 0.52 -2.96
C ALA A 14 -0.89 0.92 -3.92
N THR A 15 0.30 1.22 -3.39
CA THR A 15 1.48 1.58 -4.20
C THR A 15 1.90 0.41 -5.09
N LEU A 16 1.96 -0.80 -4.53
CA LEU A 16 2.33 -1.99 -5.30
C LEU A 16 1.31 -2.29 -6.40
N ILE A 17 0.02 -2.23 -6.08
CA ILE A 17 -1.06 -2.39 -7.07
C ILE A 17 -0.93 -1.36 -8.18
N PHE A 18 -0.77 -0.09 -7.81
CA PHE A 18 -0.70 1.00 -8.78
C PHE A 18 0.49 0.82 -9.72
N VAL A 19 1.70 0.59 -9.18
CA VAL A 19 2.90 0.43 -10.01
C VAL A 19 2.79 -0.81 -10.88
N ARG A 20 2.32 -1.95 -10.35
CA ARG A 20 2.13 -3.18 -11.14
C ARG A 20 1.10 -3.00 -12.25
N PHE A 21 0.03 -2.26 -11.99
CA PHE A 21 -0.98 -1.95 -13.00
C PHE A 21 -0.38 -1.14 -14.16
N ILE A 22 0.40 -0.11 -13.87
CA ILE A 22 1.04 0.69 -14.93
C ILE A 22 2.06 -0.17 -15.70
N ASP A 23 2.91 -0.91 -14.98
CA ASP A 23 3.90 -1.83 -15.54
C ASP A 23 3.27 -2.84 -16.52
N HIS A 24 2.14 -3.43 -16.13
CA HIS A 24 1.52 -4.49 -16.91
C HIS A 24 0.54 -4.00 -18.00
N LYS A 25 -0.21 -2.91 -17.78
CA LYS A 25 -1.28 -2.47 -18.70
C LYS A 25 -0.95 -1.20 -19.49
N VAL A 26 0.02 -0.40 -19.07
CA VAL A 26 0.30 0.91 -19.69
C VAL A 26 1.66 0.92 -20.36
N TYR A 27 2.71 0.47 -19.66
CA TYR A 27 4.08 0.53 -20.15
C TYR A 27 4.96 -0.46 -19.39
N ASP A 28 5.68 -1.31 -20.13
CA ASP A 28 6.66 -2.27 -19.59
C ASP A 28 7.82 -1.52 -18.94
N MET A 29 7.79 -1.41 -17.61
CA MET A 29 8.76 -0.63 -16.87
C MET A 29 10.00 -1.47 -16.57
N PRO A 30 11.21 -0.94 -16.83
CA PRO A 30 12.42 -1.55 -16.30
C PRO A 30 12.31 -1.65 -14.78
N ILE A 31 12.64 -2.82 -14.22
CA ILE A 31 12.45 -3.12 -12.80
C ILE A 31 13.06 -2.06 -11.87
N PHE A 32 14.18 -1.47 -12.26
CA PHE A 32 14.84 -0.40 -11.52
C PHE A 32 13.97 0.85 -11.40
N VAL A 33 13.29 1.25 -12.49
CA VAL A 33 12.38 2.40 -12.51
C VAL A 33 11.17 2.11 -11.63
N SER A 34 10.57 0.91 -11.74
CA SER A 34 9.44 0.50 -10.92
C SER A 34 9.76 0.59 -9.43
N VAL A 35 10.94 0.11 -9.01
CA VAL A 35 11.40 0.19 -7.62
C VAL A 35 11.57 1.64 -7.16
N LEU A 36 12.16 2.52 -7.99
CA LEU A 36 12.32 3.93 -7.65
C LEU A 36 10.96 4.63 -7.48
N VAL A 37 10.00 4.34 -8.36
CA VAL A 37 8.64 4.89 -8.27
C VAL A 37 7.95 4.41 -6.99
N VAL A 38 8.04 3.12 -6.67
CA VAL A 38 7.50 2.56 -5.42
C VAL A 38 8.08 3.29 -4.21
N ILE A 39 9.41 3.40 -4.12
CA ILE A 39 10.09 4.08 -3.01
C ILE A 39 9.64 5.55 -2.93
N GLY A 40 9.59 6.26 -4.06
CA GLY A 40 9.17 7.65 -4.11
C GLY A 40 7.75 7.85 -3.59
N ILE A 41 6.80 7.04 -4.04
CA ILE A 41 5.40 7.10 -3.58
C ILE A 41 5.32 6.76 -2.09
N MET A 42 6.02 5.72 -1.62
CA MET A 42 6.01 5.33 -0.21
C MET A 42 6.53 6.43 0.70
N VAL A 43 7.69 7.02 0.39
CA VAL A 43 8.30 8.09 1.19
C VAL A 43 7.37 9.30 1.28
N LEU A 44 6.79 9.73 0.16
CA LEU A 44 5.86 10.85 0.13
C LEU A 44 4.61 10.55 0.95
N SER A 45 4.02 9.38 0.76
CA SER A 45 2.78 8.98 1.42
C SER A 45 2.95 8.80 2.93
N TYR A 46 4.07 8.22 3.37
CA TYR A 46 4.36 8.06 4.80
C TYR A 46 4.57 9.41 5.48
N LYS A 47 5.28 10.34 4.82
CA LYS A 47 5.45 11.70 5.32
C LYS A 47 4.11 12.45 5.45
N LEU A 48 3.15 12.17 4.55
CA LEU A 48 1.80 12.70 4.67
C LEU A 48 1.08 12.11 5.87
N VAL A 49 1.10 10.78 6.05
CA VAL A 49 0.49 10.11 7.23
C VAL A 49 1.06 10.64 8.54
N ASP A 50 2.38 10.85 8.60
CA ASP A 50 3.07 11.39 9.78
C ASP A 50 2.62 12.80 10.14
N ARG A 51 2.14 13.57 9.17
CA ARG A 51 1.67 14.94 9.39
C ARG A 51 0.27 15.01 10.01
N PHE A 52 -0.53 13.95 9.89
CA PHE A 52 -1.91 13.95 10.36
C PHE A 52 -2.04 13.22 11.69
N ALA A 53 -2.31 13.96 12.77
CA ALA A 53 -2.56 13.43 14.12
C ALA A 53 -3.77 12.47 14.21
N PHE A 54 -4.59 12.39 13.16
CA PHE A 54 -5.67 11.41 13.07
C PHE A 54 -5.17 9.96 13.14
N PHE A 55 -3.97 9.68 12.62
CA PHE A 55 -3.41 8.32 12.57
C PHE A 55 -2.72 7.88 13.86
N ASP A 56 -2.48 8.80 14.79
CA ASP A 56 -1.88 8.50 16.10
C ASP A 56 -2.89 7.84 17.06
N ARG A 57 -4.14 7.68 16.62
CA ARG A 57 -5.17 6.99 17.40
C ARG A 57 -4.85 5.52 17.55
N GLU A 58 -5.14 4.99 18.74
CA GLU A 58 -5.06 3.56 18.97
C GLU A 58 -6.30 2.83 18.49
N ILE A 59 -6.08 1.69 17.84
CA ILE A 59 -7.09 0.71 17.50
C ILE A 59 -6.89 -0.58 18.29
N SER A 60 -8.00 -1.30 18.46
CA SER A 60 -8.00 -2.64 19.06
C SER A 60 -7.16 -3.61 18.22
N ARG A 61 -6.58 -4.61 18.88
CA ARG A 61 -5.83 -5.69 18.19
C ARG A 61 -6.70 -6.44 17.19
N ASN A 62 -7.95 -6.71 17.52
CA ASN A 62 -8.86 -7.42 16.62
C ASN A 62 -9.13 -6.61 15.34
N THR A 63 -9.41 -5.32 15.49
CA THR A 63 -9.60 -4.40 14.35
C THR A 63 -8.35 -4.33 13.48
N TYR A 64 -7.16 -4.27 14.08
CA TYR A 64 -5.89 -4.27 13.36
C TYR A 64 -5.72 -5.54 12.50
N TYR A 65 -5.97 -6.72 13.07
CA TYR A 65 -5.88 -7.97 12.32
C TYR A 65 -6.92 -8.06 11.22
N LEU A 66 -8.17 -7.69 11.49
CA LEU A 66 -9.23 -7.67 10.48
C LEU A 66 -8.87 -6.77 9.30
N LEU A 67 -8.42 -5.54 9.57
CA LEU A 67 -8.03 -4.60 8.51
C LEU A 67 -6.84 -5.14 7.71
N ASN A 68 -5.81 -5.67 8.36
CA ASN A 68 -4.67 -6.23 7.64
C ASN A 68 -5.03 -7.44 6.79
N THR A 69 -5.87 -8.34 7.29
CA THR A 69 -6.35 -9.48 6.51
C THR A 69 -7.09 -9.00 5.27
N VAL A 70 -7.99 -8.02 5.40
CA VAL A 70 -8.70 -7.42 4.27
C VAL A 70 -7.73 -6.79 3.26
N ILE A 71 -6.75 -6.00 3.74
CA ILE A 71 -5.75 -5.36 2.88
C ILE A 71 -4.96 -6.40 2.08
N ILE A 72 -4.47 -7.46 2.75
CA ILE A 72 -3.70 -8.52 2.10
C ILE A 72 -4.56 -9.31 1.11
N SER A 73 -5.80 -9.64 1.48
CA SER A 73 -6.73 -10.33 0.58
C SER A 73 -7.01 -9.51 -0.68
N LEU A 74 -7.25 -8.21 -0.54
CA LEU A 74 -7.46 -7.31 -1.67
C LEU A 74 -6.20 -7.16 -2.53
N LEU A 75 -5.03 -7.12 -1.91
CA LEU A 75 -3.76 -7.08 -2.63
C LEU A 75 -3.58 -8.32 -3.52
N ILE A 76 -3.76 -9.51 -2.94
CA ILE A 76 -3.64 -10.78 -3.66
C ILE A 76 -4.65 -10.85 -4.81
N LEU A 77 -5.92 -10.55 -4.52
CA LEU A 77 -6.98 -10.56 -5.54
C LEU A 77 -6.68 -9.58 -6.68
N THR A 78 -6.21 -8.38 -6.35
CA THR A 78 -5.91 -7.37 -7.36
C THR A 78 -4.74 -7.78 -8.24
N PHE A 79 -3.68 -8.34 -7.65
CA PHE A 79 -2.54 -8.87 -8.43
C PHE A 79 -2.99 -10.00 -9.36
N TYR A 80 -3.79 -10.94 -8.84
CA TYR A 80 -4.36 -12.02 -9.67
C TYR A 80 -5.16 -11.46 -10.86
N LEU A 81 -5.99 -10.43 -10.64
CA LEU A 81 -6.78 -9.80 -11.70
C LEU A 81 -5.94 -8.99 -12.70
N ILE A 82 -4.83 -8.39 -12.26
CA ILE A 82 -3.94 -7.66 -13.17
C ILE A 82 -3.24 -8.63 -14.12
N GLU A 83 -2.78 -9.78 -13.60
CA GLU A 83 -2.00 -10.78 -14.34
C GLU A 83 -2.86 -11.76 -15.15
N SER A 84 -4.16 -11.88 -14.85
CA SER A 84 -5.14 -12.62 -15.65
C SER A 84 -5.48 -11.90 -16.95
#